data_AF-A0A9D9DHU9-F1
#
_entry.id   AF-A0A9D9DHU9-F1
#
_cell.length_a   1.000
_cell.length_b   1.000
_cell.length_c   1.000
_cell.angle_alpha   90.00
_cell.angle_beta   90.00
_cell.angle_gamma   90.00
#
_symmetry.space_group_name_H-M   'P 1'
#
loop_
_entity.id
_entity.type
_entity.pdbx_description
1 polymer ?
#
loop_
_entity_poly.entity_id
_entity_poly.type
_entity_poly.pdbx_seq_one_letter_code
_entity_poly.pdbx_strand_id
1 'polypeptide(L)'
;MERKFETGVLLHISSLPGRYGIGQIGQNAYNFIDFLSEAGFTYWEILPLNQTSFSNSPYQTLSAFGLNQYFIDYDLLVKDGLLNSRDFQGIKFFDDARKANFQKIFANSDKLLFRAYKRFNKNNIDFIKFKSNNFYLSYAMYMALKKKNDNKAWYDFRLEERYFNEDLQEEILSNNSEIVDYYLFLQFIFNKQWNALHEYAKRKNIKIIGEIPHFLDFDSASVFTNSEEFMLNKFNLMDVVAGFPPDEFTKFGQRWGEPLYDWNYMKSTHYKWWKKRIHQALDLFDYVKINHFSGFYKVYGIPFKEKSNKEGKFYFGPGLELFKEFKDAPILASDLGVYDKDVEKFVKSTGYTTLKTTLLS
;
A
#
# COMPACT_ATOMS: atom_id res chain seq x y z
N MET A 1 3.00 -35.32 -14.35
CA MET A 1 2.69 -34.56 -13.11
C MET A 1 1.19 -34.36 -13.06
N GLU A 2 0.54 -34.88 -12.02
CA GLU A 2 -0.87 -34.57 -11.78
C GLU A 2 -1.03 -33.05 -11.60
N ARG A 3 -2.02 -32.46 -12.25
CA ARG A 3 -2.35 -31.04 -12.04
C ARG A 3 -2.88 -30.92 -10.61
N LYS A 4 -2.13 -30.23 -9.75
CA LYS A 4 -2.59 -29.87 -8.41
C LYS A 4 -3.56 -28.69 -8.56
N PHE A 5 -4.83 -28.92 -8.26
CA PHE A 5 -5.82 -27.85 -8.16
C PHE A 5 -5.76 -27.28 -6.74
N GLU A 6 -5.55 -25.98 -6.64
CA GLU A 6 -5.47 -25.25 -5.39
C GLU A 6 -6.56 -24.17 -5.38
N THR A 7 -7.14 -23.90 -4.21
CA THR A 7 -8.26 -22.98 -4.05
C THR A 7 -7.98 -21.99 -2.92
N GLY A 8 -8.67 -20.86 -2.93
CA GLY A 8 -8.52 -19.85 -1.89
C GLY A 8 -9.70 -18.92 -1.77
N VAL A 9 -9.59 -18.01 -0.81
CA VAL A 9 -10.61 -17.00 -0.53
C VAL A 9 -9.98 -15.61 -0.56
N LEU A 10 -10.63 -14.70 -1.28
CA LEU A 10 -10.35 -13.27 -1.20
C LEU A 10 -11.15 -12.65 -0.05
N LEU A 11 -10.46 -12.21 1.00
CA LEU A 11 -11.06 -11.49 2.13
C LEU A 11 -10.04 -10.53 2.72
N HIS A 12 -10.21 -9.22 2.52
CA HIS A 12 -9.26 -8.25 3.08
C HIS A 12 -9.33 -8.17 4.61
N ILE A 13 -8.22 -7.80 5.26
CA ILE A 13 -8.11 -7.68 6.72
C ILE A 13 -9.21 -6.80 7.30
N SER A 14 -9.55 -5.70 6.61
CA SER A 14 -10.60 -4.78 7.07
C SER A 14 -11.98 -5.43 7.26
N SER A 15 -12.23 -6.54 6.56
CA SER A 15 -13.51 -7.25 6.54
C SER A 15 -13.59 -8.35 7.59
N LEU A 16 -12.48 -8.67 8.26
CA LEU A 16 -12.52 -9.58 9.40
C LEU A 16 -13.41 -8.98 10.50
N PRO A 17 -14.16 -9.80 11.24
CA PRO A 17 -14.93 -9.32 12.38
C PRO A 17 -13.97 -8.70 13.42
N GLY A 18 -14.42 -7.68 14.15
CA GLY A 18 -13.58 -7.00 15.13
C GLY A 18 -14.36 -6.01 15.98
N ARG A 19 -13.96 -5.84 17.24
CA ARG A 19 -14.62 -4.93 18.19
C ARG A 19 -14.17 -3.47 18.08
N TYR A 20 -13.18 -3.20 17.24
CA TYR A 20 -12.55 -1.88 17.10
C TYR A 20 -12.97 -1.14 15.82
N GLY A 21 -14.08 -1.56 15.21
CA GLY A 21 -14.69 -0.88 14.06
C GLY A 21 -14.08 -1.21 12.71
N ILE A 22 -13.02 -2.03 12.69
CA ILE A 22 -12.40 -2.62 11.50
C ILE A 22 -11.75 -3.95 11.90
N GLY A 23 -11.60 -4.87 10.95
CA GLY A 23 -10.77 -6.05 11.17
C GLY A 23 -9.29 -5.69 11.32
N GLN A 24 -8.58 -6.48 12.13
CA GLN A 24 -7.18 -6.24 12.51
C GLN A 24 -6.39 -7.56 12.50
N ILE A 25 -5.06 -7.49 12.58
CA ILE A 25 -4.12 -8.61 12.60
C ILE A 25 -4.09 -9.24 14.01
N GLY A 26 -5.27 -9.63 14.48
CA GLY A 26 -5.52 -10.19 15.80
C GLY A 26 -6.17 -11.57 15.73
N GLN A 27 -6.79 -12.01 16.83
CA GLN A 27 -7.33 -13.37 16.96
C GLN A 27 -8.26 -13.78 15.80
N ASN A 28 -9.07 -12.86 15.27
CA ASN A 28 -9.98 -13.17 14.17
C ASN A 28 -9.25 -13.48 12.85
N ALA A 29 -8.06 -12.93 12.62
CA ALA A 29 -7.21 -13.31 11.48
C ALA A 29 -6.66 -14.74 11.63
N TYR A 30 -6.22 -15.12 12.84
CA TYR A 30 -5.79 -16.50 13.13
C TYR A 30 -6.94 -17.50 12.98
N ASN A 31 -8.12 -17.17 13.50
CA ASN A 31 -9.32 -17.99 13.34
C ASN A 31 -9.71 -18.15 11.87
N PHE A 32 -9.53 -17.11 11.05
CA PHE A 32 -9.80 -17.19 9.62
C PHE A 32 -8.81 -18.12 8.90
N ILE A 33 -7.53 -18.09 9.25
CA ILE A 33 -6.54 -19.05 8.75
C ILE A 33 -6.92 -20.48 9.15
N ASP A 34 -7.36 -20.70 10.39
CA ASP A 34 -7.82 -22.01 10.85
C ASP A 34 -9.04 -22.48 10.04
N PHE A 35 -10.03 -21.61 9.84
CA PHE A 35 -11.17 -21.89 8.97
C PHE A 35 -10.75 -22.27 7.55
N LEU A 36 -9.81 -21.53 6.94
CA LEU A 36 -9.32 -21.84 5.59
C LEU A 36 -8.65 -23.22 5.55
N SER A 37 -7.80 -23.50 6.54
CA SER A 37 -7.07 -24.78 6.65
C SER A 37 -8.03 -25.95 6.84
N GLU A 38 -9.00 -25.83 7.74
CA GLU A 38 -10.01 -26.85 8.01
C GLU A 38 -10.96 -27.09 6.81
N ALA A 39 -11.27 -26.04 6.06
CA ALA A 39 -12.09 -26.13 4.84
C ALA A 39 -11.31 -26.63 3.61
N GLY A 40 -9.99 -26.87 3.73
CA GLY A 40 -9.16 -27.38 2.65
C GLY A 40 -8.72 -26.32 1.62
N PHE A 41 -8.86 -25.03 1.92
CA PHE A 41 -8.28 -23.96 1.11
C PHE A 41 -6.75 -23.91 1.31
N THR A 42 -6.05 -23.37 0.33
CA THR A 42 -4.59 -23.20 0.35
C THR A 42 -4.14 -21.74 0.20
N TYR A 43 -5.04 -20.86 -0.26
CA TYR A 43 -4.72 -19.44 -0.47
C TYR A 43 -5.65 -18.50 0.29
N TRP A 44 -5.07 -17.44 0.85
CA TRP A 44 -5.78 -16.26 1.33
C TRP A 44 -5.33 -15.05 0.53
N GLU A 45 -6.21 -14.52 -0.32
CA GLU A 45 -5.95 -13.29 -1.05
C GLU A 45 -6.42 -12.06 -0.27
N ILE A 46 -5.59 -11.03 -0.25
CA ILE A 46 -5.90 -9.75 0.38
C ILE A 46 -5.59 -8.58 -0.56
N LEU A 47 -6.34 -7.50 -0.37
CA LEU A 47 -6.06 -6.20 -0.99
C LEU A 47 -4.79 -5.56 -0.36
N PRO A 48 -4.23 -4.49 -0.96
CA PRO A 48 -3.02 -3.84 -0.46
C PRO A 48 -3.08 -3.47 1.02
N LEU A 49 -1.97 -3.70 1.74
CA LEU A 49 -1.83 -3.42 3.18
C LEU A 49 -1.36 -1.99 3.48
N ASN A 50 -1.06 -1.21 2.44
CA ASN A 50 -0.47 0.10 2.57
C ASN A 50 -1.46 1.12 3.18
N GLN A 51 -0.90 2.14 3.82
CA GLN A 51 -1.69 3.24 4.39
C GLN A 51 -2.56 3.89 3.30
N THR A 52 -3.87 3.97 3.53
CA THR A 52 -4.83 4.59 2.59
C THR A 52 -4.90 6.09 2.75
N SER A 53 -5.24 6.81 1.68
CA SER A 53 -5.61 8.23 1.74
C SER A 53 -7.02 8.43 2.31
N PHE A 54 -7.53 9.66 2.28
CA PHE A 54 -8.88 9.99 2.79
C PHE A 54 -10.01 9.25 2.08
N SER A 55 -9.78 8.73 0.86
CA SER A 55 -10.76 7.89 0.16
C SER A 55 -10.98 6.53 0.83
N ASN A 56 -10.04 6.09 1.68
CA ASN A 56 -9.98 4.76 2.28
C ASN A 56 -9.86 3.61 1.25
N SER A 57 -9.58 3.94 -0.02
CA SER A 57 -9.30 2.94 -1.04
C SER A 57 -7.91 2.35 -0.81
N PRO A 58 -7.77 1.01 -0.75
CA PRO A 58 -6.46 0.37 -0.68
C PRO A 58 -5.63 0.54 -1.96
N TYR A 59 -6.23 1.08 -3.04
CA TYR A 59 -5.54 1.41 -4.29
C TYR A 59 -5.13 2.88 -4.40
N GLN A 60 -5.57 3.73 -3.46
CA GLN A 60 -5.10 5.11 -3.32
C GLN A 60 -4.28 5.23 -2.04
N THR A 61 -3.04 4.77 -2.14
CA THR A 61 -2.15 4.60 -1.00
C THR A 61 -1.32 5.85 -0.77
N LEU A 62 -1.23 6.29 0.49
CA LEU A 62 -0.31 7.35 0.96
C LEU A 62 1.16 6.92 0.93
N SER A 63 1.45 5.64 0.70
CA SER A 63 2.81 5.16 0.54
C SER A 63 2.83 3.82 -0.19
N ALA A 64 3.80 3.64 -1.08
CA ALA A 64 4.15 2.33 -1.64
C ALA A 64 4.74 1.38 -0.60
N PHE A 65 5.28 1.92 0.50
CA PHE A 65 6.05 1.16 1.49
C PHE A 65 5.38 1.12 2.87
N GLY A 66 4.84 2.26 3.34
CA GLY A 66 4.20 2.38 4.65
C GLY A 66 2.93 1.55 4.77
N LEU A 67 2.85 0.75 5.83
CA LEU A 67 1.77 -0.17 6.15
C LEU A 67 0.69 0.50 7.00
N ASN A 68 -0.57 0.09 6.82
CA ASN A 68 -1.72 0.77 7.38
C ASN A 68 -1.87 0.51 8.88
N GLN A 69 -1.72 1.57 9.69
CA GLN A 69 -1.79 1.48 11.15
C GLN A 69 -3.15 0.98 11.68
N TYR A 70 -4.21 1.04 10.87
CA TYR A 70 -5.54 0.58 11.27
C TYR A 70 -5.63 -0.92 11.51
N PHE A 71 -4.74 -1.71 10.91
CA PHE A 71 -4.73 -3.16 11.06
C PHE A 71 -3.91 -3.65 12.26
N ILE A 72 -3.26 -2.75 13.00
CA ILE A 72 -2.59 -3.09 14.27
C ILE A 72 -3.64 -3.51 15.30
N ASP A 73 -3.55 -4.74 15.79
CA ASP A 73 -4.46 -5.28 16.77
C ASP A 73 -4.21 -4.71 18.18
N TYR A 74 -5.26 -4.15 18.77
CA TYR A 74 -5.17 -3.52 20.09
C TYR A 74 -5.14 -4.53 21.24
N ASP A 75 -5.63 -5.76 21.05
CA ASP A 75 -5.59 -6.79 22.10
C ASP A 75 -4.17 -7.33 22.29
N LEU A 76 -3.41 -7.45 21.20
CA LEU A 76 -1.98 -7.73 21.26
C LEU A 76 -1.22 -6.60 21.96
N LEU A 77 -1.60 -5.32 21.75
CA LEU A 77 -1.02 -4.20 22.49
C LEU A 77 -1.37 -4.24 23.99
N VAL A 78 -2.56 -4.72 24.36
CA VAL A 78 -2.93 -4.96 25.77
C VAL A 78 -2.08 -6.09 26.37
N LYS A 79 -1.90 -7.19 25.63
CA LYS A 79 -1.05 -8.31 26.07
C LYS A 79 0.41 -7.88 26.25
N ASP A 80 0.91 -7.01 25.39
CA ASP A 80 2.26 -6.42 25.47
C ASP A 80 2.37 -5.33 26.58
N GLY A 81 1.29 -5.03 27.32
CA GLY A 81 1.27 -4.02 28.39
C GLY A 81 1.30 -2.57 27.89
N LEU A 82 1.12 -2.35 26.59
CA LEU A 82 1.15 -1.02 25.96
C LEU A 82 -0.22 -0.33 26.03
N LEU A 83 -1.31 -1.10 26.09
CA LEU A 83 -2.67 -0.62 26.34
C LEU A 83 -3.30 -1.36 27.51
N ASN A 84 -4.40 -0.83 28.04
CA ASN A 84 -5.22 -1.49 29.05
C ASN A 84 -6.72 -1.20 28.83
N SER A 85 -7.58 -1.91 29.56
CA SER A 85 -9.04 -1.81 29.40
C SER A 85 -9.60 -0.40 29.59
N ARG A 86 -8.96 0.45 30.42
CA ARG A 86 -9.39 1.83 30.65
C ARG A 86 -9.13 2.73 29.45
N ASP A 87 -8.16 2.41 28.61
CA ASP A 87 -7.85 3.23 27.43
C ASP A 87 -9.01 3.25 26.43
N PHE A 88 -9.86 2.22 26.44
CA PHE A 88 -11.00 2.07 25.54
C PHE A 88 -12.31 2.64 26.12
N GLN A 89 -12.33 3.07 27.39
CA GLN A 89 -13.55 3.56 28.02
C GLN A 89 -14.09 4.81 27.31
N GLY A 90 -15.39 4.81 27.03
CA GLY A 90 -16.08 5.92 26.36
C GLY A 90 -15.85 6.00 24.85
N ILE A 91 -15.03 5.12 24.26
CA ILE A 91 -14.81 5.11 22.81
C ILE A 91 -15.91 4.30 22.12
N LYS A 92 -16.67 4.95 21.24
CA LYS A 92 -17.59 4.28 20.31
C LYS A 92 -16.86 3.97 19.01
N PHE A 93 -16.45 2.72 18.80
CA PHE A 93 -15.67 2.32 17.62
C PHE A 93 -16.48 2.21 16.32
N PHE A 94 -17.76 1.84 16.41
CA PHE A 94 -18.62 1.67 15.24
C PHE A 94 -20.07 2.06 15.56
N ASP A 95 -20.87 2.23 14.50
CA ASP A 95 -22.33 2.34 14.60
C ASP A 95 -23.03 1.05 14.16
N ASP A 96 -22.46 0.35 13.18
CA ASP A 96 -22.87 -0.99 12.73
C ASP A 96 -21.62 -1.89 12.72
N ALA A 97 -21.65 -3.00 13.45
CA ALA A 97 -20.52 -3.92 13.56
C ALA A 97 -20.15 -4.61 12.22
N ARG A 98 -21.03 -4.54 11.21
CA ARG A 98 -20.84 -5.15 9.89
C ARG A 98 -20.17 -4.22 8.87
N LYS A 99 -19.90 -2.97 9.24
CA LYS A 99 -19.34 -1.96 8.33
C LYS A 99 -18.17 -1.24 8.99
N ALA A 100 -17.06 -1.12 8.26
CA ALA A 100 -15.95 -0.31 8.69
C ALA A 100 -16.39 1.17 8.77
N ASN A 101 -16.17 1.82 9.92
CA ASN A 101 -16.43 3.25 10.10
C ASN A 101 -15.10 4.03 10.06
N PHE A 102 -14.60 4.32 8.87
CA PHE A 102 -13.31 4.99 8.65
C PHE A 102 -13.19 6.36 9.32
N GLN A 103 -14.29 7.11 9.45
CA GLN A 103 -14.28 8.38 10.17
C GLN A 103 -13.94 8.20 11.65
N LYS A 104 -14.56 7.21 12.30
CA LYS A 104 -14.28 6.89 13.71
C LYS A 104 -12.93 6.23 13.90
N ILE A 105 -12.50 5.38 12.97
CA ILE A 105 -11.18 4.77 13.00
C ILE A 105 -10.11 5.86 12.94
N PHE A 106 -10.22 6.80 11.98
CA PHE A 106 -9.31 7.94 11.87
C PHE A 106 -9.29 8.77 13.16
N ALA A 107 -10.47 9.10 13.72
CA ALA A 107 -10.57 9.94 14.92
C ALA A 107 -10.02 9.32 16.22
N ASN A 108 -9.97 7.98 16.31
CA ASN A 108 -9.63 7.27 17.54
C ASN A 108 -8.28 6.53 17.49
N SER A 109 -7.88 6.00 16.32
CA SER A 109 -6.71 5.14 16.18
C SER A 109 -5.42 5.85 16.62
N ASP A 110 -5.19 7.07 16.14
CA ASP A 110 -3.98 7.83 16.47
C ASP A 110 -3.86 8.08 17.99
N LYS A 111 -4.98 8.37 18.66
CA LYS A 111 -5.00 8.61 20.11
C LYS A 111 -4.60 7.36 20.90
N LEU A 112 -5.14 6.20 20.52
CA LEU A 112 -4.84 4.93 21.19
C LEU A 112 -3.40 4.48 20.90
N LEU A 113 -3.00 4.51 19.64
CA LEU A 113 -1.67 4.11 19.22
C LEU A 113 -0.58 5.01 19.78
N PHE A 114 -0.82 6.33 19.89
CA PHE A 114 0.13 7.24 20.53
C PHE A 114 0.28 6.95 22.02
N ARG A 115 -0.80 6.55 22.74
CA ARG A 115 -0.68 6.08 24.14
C ARG A 115 0.18 4.82 24.24
N ALA A 116 -0.03 3.86 23.34
CA ALA A 116 0.80 2.65 23.27
C ALA A 116 2.27 3.01 23.04
N TYR A 117 2.55 3.93 22.12
CA TYR A 117 3.89 4.46 21.89
C TYR A 117 4.48 5.12 23.13
N LYS A 118 3.74 5.98 23.85
CA LYS A 118 4.25 6.63 25.09
C LYS A 118 4.65 5.60 26.15
N ARG A 119 3.98 4.45 26.23
CA ARG A 119 4.30 3.35 27.18
C ARG A 119 5.35 2.37 26.65
N PHE A 120 5.63 2.35 25.36
CA PHE A 120 6.63 1.48 24.75
C PHE A 120 8.05 1.78 25.27
N ASN A 121 8.87 0.74 25.47
CA ASN A 121 10.28 0.92 25.83
C ASN A 121 11.10 1.31 24.59
N LYS A 122 11.52 2.57 24.49
CA LYS A 122 12.30 3.09 23.35
C LYS A 122 13.71 2.51 23.27
N ASN A 123 14.20 1.91 24.36
CA ASN A 123 15.48 1.20 24.40
C ASN A 123 15.35 -0.28 23.97
N ASN A 124 14.19 -0.71 23.45
CA ASN A 124 14.03 -2.04 22.88
C ASN A 124 15.03 -2.21 21.71
N ILE A 125 15.88 -3.24 21.81
CA ILE A 125 16.97 -3.48 20.87
C ILE A 125 16.46 -3.72 19.44
N ASP A 126 15.34 -4.44 19.28
CA ASP A 126 14.77 -4.72 17.97
C ASP A 126 14.17 -3.46 17.35
N PHE A 127 13.58 -2.58 18.15
CA PHE A 127 13.12 -1.28 17.68
C PHE A 127 14.28 -0.37 17.27
N ILE A 128 15.38 -0.34 18.02
CA ILE A 128 16.59 0.41 17.65
C ILE A 128 17.13 -0.11 16.31
N LYS A 129 17.27 -1.43 16.14
CA LYS A 129 17.70 -2.03 14.88
C LYS A 129 16.75 -1.71 13.72
N PHE A 130 15.44 -1.76 13.98
CA PHE A 130 14.41 -1.41 13.00
C PHE A 130 14.56 0.04 12.54
N LYS A 131 14.78 0.98 13.47
CA LYS A 131 15.07 2.38 13.15
C LYS A 131 16.36 2.50 12.33
N SER A 132 17.45 1.86 12.73
CA SER A 132 18.75 1.95 12.03
C SER A 132 18.72 1.43 10.60
N ASN A 133 17.80 0.52 10.25
CA ASN A 133 17.59 0.07 8.86
C ASN A 133 17.07 1.21 7.96
N ASN A 134 16.42 2.23 8.54
CA ASN A 134 15.90 3.43 7.88
C ASN A 134 14.89 3.17 6.73
N PHE A 135 14.44 1.94 6.53
CA PHE A 135 13.54 1.59 5.41
C PHE A 135 12.24 2.42 5.39
N TYR A 136 11.63 2.64 6.56
CA TYR A 136 10.40 3.40 6.73
C TYR A 136 10.64 4.88 7.11
N LEU A 137 11.88 5.35 7.14
CA LEU A 137 12.23 6.67 7.65
C LEU A 137 11.56 7.78 6.83
N SER A 138 11.71 7.76 5.51
CA SER A 138 11.12 8.79 4.63
C SER A 138 9.59 8.81 4.74
N TYR A 139 8.94 7.65 4.92
CA TYR A 139 7.51 7.58 5.21
C TYR A 139 7.17 8.23 6.56
N ALA A 140 7.90 7.90 7.63
CA ALA A 140 7.67 8.47 8.95
C ALA A 140 7.89 10.00 8.98
N MET A 141 8.88 10.50 8.24
CA MET A 141 9.14 11.93 8.07
C MET A 141 8.02 12.64 7.34
N TYR A 142 7.52 12.07 6.24
CA TYR A 142 6.34 12.59 5.55
C TYR A 142 5.12 12.62 6.47
N MET A 143 4.85 11.56 7.23
CA MET A 143 3.71 11.50 8.15
C MET A 143 3.83 12.53 9.29
N ALA A 144 5.05 12.78 9.78
CA ALA A 144 5.31 13.84 10.75
C ALA A 144 5.05 15.23 10.16
N LEU A 145 5.55 15.50 8.95
CA LEU A 145 5.32 16.76 8.24
C LEU A 145 3.84 16.99 7.91
N LYS A 146 3.13 15.93 7.51
CA LYS A 146 1.69 15.94 7.27
C LYS A 146 0.91 16.29 8.54
N LYS A 147 1.31 15.74 9.69
CA LYS A 147 0.71 16.07 11.00
C LYS A 147 1.00 17.51 11.42
N LYS A 148 2.22 18.02 11.20
CA LYS A 148 2.60 19.45 11.42
C LYS A 148 1.73 20.40 10.59
N ASN A 149 1.34 19.98 9.39
CA ASN A 149 0.55 20.76 8.43
C ASN A 149 -0.96 20.41 8.45
N ASP A 150 -1.53 20.04 9.59
CA ASP A 150 -2.97 19.77 9.77
C ASP A 150 -3.54 18.70 8.82
N ASN A 151 -2.73 17.72 8.44
CA ASN A 151 -3.05 16.67 7.47
C ASN A 151 -3.37 17.15 6.05
N LYS A 152 -2.97 18.37 5.68
CA LYS A 152 -3.08 18.87 4.30
C LYS A 152 -2.28 18.02 3.33
N ALA A 153 -2.60 18.13 2.05
CA ALA A 153 -1.80 17.52 1.01
C ALA A 153 -0.43 18.21 0.91
N TRP A 154 0.62 17.46 0.58
CA TRP A 154 1.98 18.03 0.58
C TRP A 154 2.18 19.15 -0.44
N TYR A 155 1.43 19.12 -1.54
CA TYR A 155 1.41 20.20 -2.53
C TYR A 155 0.66 21.46 -2.06
N ASP A 156 0.12 21.47 -0.83
CA ASP A 156 -0.42 22.65 -0.15
C ASP A 156 0.48 23.15 0.98
N PHE A 157 1.64 22.50 1.22
CA PHE A 157 2.64 22.99 2.18
C PHE A 157 3.30 24.28 1.66
N ARG A 158 4.05 24.93 2.56
CA ARG A 158 4.95 26.03 2.18
C ARG A 158 5.89 25.56 1.07
N LEU A 159 6.22 26.45 0.13
CA LEU A 159 6.93 26.07 -1.10
C LEU A 159 8.25 25.32 -0.80
N GLU A 160 8.98 25.77 0.20
CA GLU A 160 10.22 25.17 0.68
C GLU A 160 10.03 23.75 1.26
N GLU A 161 8.88 23.46 1.87
CA GLU A 161 8.55 22.14 2.44
C GLU A 161 8.06 21.13 1.40
N ARG A 162 7.92 21.53 0.12
CA ARG A 162 7.49 20.64 -0.99
C ARG A 162 8.62 19.81 -1.59
N TYR A 163 9.86 20.08 -1.18
CA TYR A 163 11.05 19.43 -1.71
C TYR A 163 11.70 18.62 -0.58
N PHE A 164 11.73 17.30 -0.72
CA PHE A 164 12.30 16.40 0.28
C PHE A 164 13.84 16.36 0.22
N ASN A 165 14.48 17.51 0.36
CA ASN A 165 15.93 17.67 0.36
C ASN A 165 16.54 17.40 1.75
N GLU A 166 17.88 17.44 1.84
CA GLU A 166 18.62 17.18 3.08
C GLU A 166 18.27 18.19 4.18
N ASP A 167 18.16 19.48 3.85
CA ASP A 167 17.80 20.53 4.81
C ASP A 167 16.42 20.29 5.46
N LEU A 168 15.40 19.94 4.67
CA LEU A 168 14.08 19.61 5.18
C LEU A 168 14.13 18.33 6.01
N GLN A 169 14.94 17.36 5.62
CA GLN A 169 15.11 16.14 6.40
C GLN A 169 15.70 16.42 7.79
N GLU A 170 16.74 17.24 7.86
CA GLU A 170 17.34 17.68 9.13
C GLU A 170 16.36 18.50 9.98
N GLU A 171 15.58 19.40 9.37
CA GLU A 171 14.53 20.16 10.06
C GLU A 171 13.49 19.22 10.68
N ILE A 172 13.02 18.22 9.92
CA ILE A 172 12.03 17.25 10.39
C ILE A 172 12.59 16.44 11.57
N LEU A 173 13.82 15.93 11.45
CA LEU A 173 14.45 15.13 12.50
C LEU A 173 14.74 15.96 13.77
N SER A 174 15.07 17.25 13.62
CA SER A 174 15.34 18.13 14.76
C SER A 174 14.05 18.55 15.48
N ASN A 175 13.02 18.94 14.72
CA ASN A 175 11.81 19.56 15.27
C ASN A 175 10.67 18.55 15.54
N ASN A 176 10.70 17.38 14.92
CA ASN A 176 9.59 16.42 14.94
C ASN A 176 10.01 14.97 15.27
N SER A 177 11.20 14.77 15.86
CA SER A 177 11.77 13.44 16.16
C SER A 177 10.80 12.51 16.90
N GLU A 178 10.05 12.98 17.90
CA GLU A 178 9.11 12.13 18.64
C GLU A 178 7.99 11.61 17.73
N ILE A 179 7.51 12.43 16.79
CA ILE A 179 6.46 12.05 15.85
C ILE A 179 7.01 11.12 14.77
N VAL A 180 8.23 11.34 14.30
CA VAL A 180 8.93 10.40 13.39
C VAL A 180 9.09 9.04 14.08
N ASP A 181 9.57 9.02 15.32
CA ASP A 181 9.74 7.79 16.11
C ASP A 181 8.40 7.10 16.38
N TYR A 182 7.33 7.87 16.58
CA TYR A 182 5.99 7.33 16.69
C TYR A 182 5.57 6.57 15.43
N TYR A 183 5.72 7.15 14.24
CA TYR A 183 5.36 6.45 13.00
C TYR A 183 6.28 5.25 12.70
N LEU A 184 7.57 5.34 13.05
CA LEU A 184 8.48 4.17 13.00
C LEU A 184 8.01 3.07 13.97
N PHE A 185 7.55 3.42 15.17
CA PHE A 185 6.98 2.47 16.12
C PHE A 185 5.74 1.77 15.54
N LEU A 186 4.86 2.49 14.82
CA LEU A 186 3.71 1.86 14.18
C LEU A 186 4.12 0.84 13.13
N GLN A 187 5.10 1.17 12.28
CA GLN A 187 5.61 0.23 11.30
C GLN A 187 6.28 -0.98 11.98
N PHE A 188 7.04 -0.76 13.06
CA PHE A 188 7.63 -1.84 13.86
C PHE A 188 6.58 -2.80 14.43
N ILE A 189 5.54 -2.27 15.08
CA ILE A 189 4.44 -3.06 15.63
C ILE A 189 3.68 -3.81 14.53
N PHE A 190 3.38 -3.14 13.42
CA PHE A 190 2.72 -3.78 12.29
C PHE A 190 3.53 -4.96 11.78
N ASN A 191 4.82 -4.78 11.50
CA ASN A 191 5.70 -5.84 11.02
C ASN A 191 5.77 -7.01 12.01
N LYS A 192 5.86 -6.73 13.32
CA LYS A 192 5.84 -7.77 14.36
C LYS A 192 4.55 -8.61 14.30
N GLN A 193 3.39 -7.96 14.22
CA GLN A 193 2.10 -8.65 14.18
C GLN A 193 1.89 -9.40 12.85
N TRP A 194 2.23 -8.77 11.73
CA TRP A 194 2.12 -9.36 10.39
C TRP A 194 2.99 -10.59 10.24
N ASN A 195 4.27 -10.50 10.62
CA ASN A 195 5.20 -11.63 10.52
C ASN A 195 4.74 -12.81 11.38
N ALA A 196 4.20 -12.56 12.58
CA ALA A 196 3.65 -13.63 13.42
C ALA A 196 2.44 -14.32 12.77
N LEU A 197 1.54 -13.55 12.13
CA LEU A 197 0.38 -14.07 11.39
C LEU A 197 0.82 -14.85 10.14
N HIS A 198 1.77 -14.32 9.36
CA HIS A 198 2.27 -14.95 8.15
C HIS A 198 2.96 -16.28 8.45
N GLU A 199 3.80 -16.34 9.50
CA GLU A 199 4.39 -17.59 9.97
C GLU A 199 3.34 -18.59 10.48
N TYR A 200 2.24 -18.12 11.07
CA TYR A 200 1.13 -18.99 11.43
C TYR A 200 0.41 -19.56 10.18
N ALA A 201 0.15 -18.72 9.17
CA ALA A 201 -0.44 -19.14 7.91
C ALA A 201 0.41 -20.23 7.23
N LYS A 202 1.73 -20.04 7.16
CA LYS A 202 2.68 -21.04 6.66
C LYS A 202 2.59 -22.37 7.40
N ARG A 203 2.55 -22.35 8.74
CA ARG A 203 2.37 -23.58 9.56
C ARG A 203 1.05 -24.30 9.30
N LYS A 204 0.02 -23.56 8.89
CA LYS A 204 -1.31 -24.07 8.51
C LYS A 204 -1.44 -24.39 7.02
N ASN A 205 -0.33 -24.31 6.29
CA ASN A 205 -0.25 -24.56 4.85
C ASN A 205 -1.14 -23.60 4.02
N ILE A 206 -1.36 -22.38 4.54
CA ILE A 206 -2.07 -21.29 3.86
C ILE A 206 -1.03 -20.29 3.35
N LYS A 207 -1.05 -20.04 2.03
CA LYS A 207 -0.23 -19.03 1.38
C LYS A 207 -1.02 -17.74 1.23
N ILE A 208 -0.39 -16.60 1.49
CA ILE A 208 -1.01 -15.28 1.37
C ILE A 208 -0.66 -14.67 0.02
N ILE A 209 -1.70 -14.28 -0.73
CA ILE A 209 -1.57 -13.49 -1.96
C ILE A 209 -1.84 -12.03 -1.60
N GLY A 210 -0.80 -11.20 -1.65
CA GLY A 210 -0.93 -9.75 -1.50
C GLY A 210 -1.02 -9.03 -2.83
N GLU A 211 -1.14 -7.70 -2.79
CA GLU A 211 -1.31 -6.90 -4.00
C GLU A 211 -0.49 -5.60 -3.97
N ILE A 212 0.11 -5.26 -5.12
CA ILE A 212 0.74 -3.95 -5.39
C ILE A 212 -0.17 -3.16 -6.36
N PRO A 213 -0.69 -1.98 -5.97
CA PRO A 213 -1.33 -1.05 -6.90
C PRO A 213 -0.33 -0.51 -7.94
N HIS A 214 -0.70 -0.42 -9.21
CA HIS A 214 0.19 0.22 -10.19
C HIS A 214 0.40 1.69 -9.85
N PHE A 215 -0.69 2.43 -9.65
CA PHE A 215 -0.67 3.84 -9.31
C PHE A 215 -0.57 4.09 -7.80
N LEU A 216 -0.25 5.32 -7.45
CA LEU A 216 -0.20 5.83 -6.08
C LEU A 216 -0.99 7.12 -6.00
N ASP A 217 -1.47 7.48 -4.81
CA ASP A 217 -2.07 8.78 -4.60
C ASP A 217 -1.01 9.89 -4.85
N PHE A 218 -1.42 11.00 -5.46
CA PHE A 218 -0.51 12.12 -5.66
C PHE A 218 -0.08 12.70 -4.31
N ASP A 219 -1.00 12.81 -3.35
CA ASP A 219 -0.71 13.17 -1.97
C ASP A 219 -0.16 11.97 -1.19
N SER A 220 1.02 11.47 -1.58
CA SER A 220 1.65 10.34 -0.91
C SER A 220 3.09 10.62 -0.51
N ALA A 221 3.55 9.94 0.54
CA ALA A 221 4.96 9.88 0.94
C ALA A 221 5.84 9.42 -0.22
N SER A 222 5.35 8.50 -1.05
CA SER A 222 6.12 7.94 -2.16
C SER A 222 6.39 8.96 -3.25
N VAL A 223 5.37 9.74 -3.65
CA VAL A 223 5.55 10.82 -4.63
C VAL A 223 6.37 11.95 -4.01
N PHE A 224 6.09 12.35 -2.77
CA PHE A 224 6.79 13.43 -2.09
C PHE A 224 8.29 13.17 -1.89
N THR A 225 8.66 11.95 -1.49
CA THR A 225 10.05 11.61 -1.14
C THR A 225 10.87 11.08 -2.32
N ASN A 226 10.24 10.86 -3.48
CA ASN A 226 10.90 10.34 -4.68
C ASN A 226 10.34 11.04 -5.94
N SER A 227 10.22 12.38 -5.90
CA SER A 227 9.57 13.17 -6.94
C SER A 227 10.10 12.90 -8.36
N GLU A 228 11.38 12.59 -8.48
CA GLU A 228 12.12 12.30 -9.71
C GLU A 228 11.68 10.99 -10.38
N GLU A 229 11.08 10.08 -9.62
CA GLU A 229 10.51 8.83 -10.13
C GLU A 229 9.17 9.07 -10.88
N PHE A 230 8.62 10.29 -10.83
CA PHE A 230 7.32 10.64 -11.38
C PHE A 230 7.43 11.79 -12.40
N MET A 231 6.47 11.83 -13.33
CA MET A 231 6.35 12.89 -14.32
C MET A 231 5.79 14.17 -13.71
N LEU A 232 6.62 14.88 -12.95
CA LEU A 232 6.27 16.15 -12.32
C LEU A 232 7.02 17.32 -12.98
N ASN A 233 6.42 18.50 -12.95
CA ASN A 233 7.09 19.72 -13.38
C ASN A 233 8.05 20.25 -12.28
N LYS A 234 8.79 21.32 -12.58
CA LYS A 234 9.77 21.93 -11.67
C LYS A 234 9.22 22.41 -10.31
N PHE A 235 7.91 22.45 -10.14
CA PHE A 235 7.23 22.80 -8.89
C PHE A 235 6.66 21.57 -8.17
N ASN A 236 7.08 20.36 -8.57
CA ASN A 236 6.53 19.09 -8.13
C ASN A 236 5.00 19.01 -8.33
N LEU A 237 4.49 19.48 -9.48
CA LEU A 237 3.07 19.37 -9.82
C LEU A 237 2.88 18.50 -11.07
N MET A 238 1.74 17.82 -11.15
CA MET A 238 1.40 16.97 -12.30
C MET A 238 1.00 17.82 -13.51
N ASP A 239 1.73 17.65 -14.62
CA ASP A 239 1.31 18.17 -15.93
C ASP A 239 0.44 17.17 -16.70
N VAL A 240 0.48 15.89 -16.31
CA VAL A 240 -0.23 14.77 -16.93
C VAL A 240 -0.72 13.84 -15.81
N VAL A 241 -1.95 13.34 -15.93
CA VAL A 241 -2.56 12.38 -14.99
C VAL A 241 -2.96 11.10 -15.69
N ALA A 242 -2.97 10.00 -14.93
CA ALA A 242 -3.44 8.70 -15.39
C ALA A 242 -4.94 8.72 -15.72
N GLY A 243 -5.30 7.94 -16.72
CA GLY A 243 -6.67 7.73 -17.13
C GLY A 243 -6.81 6.56 -18.10
N PHE A 244 -7.96 6.54 -18.77
CA PHE A 244 -8.29 5.55 -19.79
C PHE A 244 -8.95 6.24 -20.99
N PRO A 245 -8.60 5.87 -22.23
CA PRO A 245 -9.23 6.44 -23.41
C PRO A 245 -10.71 6.05 -23.48
N PRO A 246 -11.53 6.75 -24.28
CA PRO A 246 -12.88 6.29 -24.57
C PRO A 246 -12.90 4.87 -25.17
N ASP A 247 -13.83 4.07 -24.72
CA ASP A 247 -14.12 2.74 -25.27
C ASP A 247 -15.64 2.50 -25.35
N GLU A 248 -16.03 1.28 -25.73
CA GLU A 248 -17.44 0.90 -25.87
C GLU A 248 -18.22 0.97 -24.55
N PHE A 249 -17.54 0.82 -23.41
CA PHE A 249 -18.14 0.85 -22.07
C PHE A 249 -18.14 2.26 -21.46
N THR A 250 -17.16 3.09 -21.81
CA THR A 250 -16.92 4.43 -21.28
C THR A 250 -16.70 5.42 -22.42
N LYS A 251 -17.79 5.87 -23.05
CA LYS A 251 -17.78 6.78 -24.21
C LYS A 251 -17.02 8.10 -24.02
N PHE A 252 -16.79 8.51 -22.77
CA PHE A 252 -16.07 9.73 -22.41
C PHE A 252 -14.66 9.47 -21.89
N GLY A 253 -14.19 8.21 -21.85
CA GLY A 253 -12.96 7.82 -21.17
C GLY A 253 -13.04 8.05 -19.65
N GLN A 254 -11.91 7.85 -18.98
CA GLN A 254 -11.80 7.99 -17.52
C GLN A 254 -10.59 8.85 -17.18
N ARG A 255 -10.73 9.69 -16.15
CA ARG A 255 -9.61 10.39 -15.51
C ARG A 255 -9.52 9.85 -14.09
N TRP A 256 -8.43 9.16 -13.79
CA TRP A 256 -8.21 8.57 -12.47
C TRP A 256 -7.51 9.57 -11.55
N GLY A 257 -6.53 10.32 -12.08
CA GLY A 257 -5.93 11.48 -11.40
C GLY A 257 -4.56 11.22 -10.77
N GLU A 258 -4.07 9.99 -10.82
CA GLU A 258 -2.76 9.61 -10.27
C GLU A 258 -1.59 10.05 -11.17
N PRO A 259 -0.39 10.30 -10.59
CA PRO A 259 0.80 10.63 -11.35
C PRO A 259 1.29 9.45 -12.21
N LEU A 260 1.89 9.76 -13.34
CA LEU A 260 2.62 8.80 -14.16
C LEU A 260 4.07 8.69 -13.68
N TYR A 261 4.67 7.52 -13.89
CA TYR A 261 6.10 7.29 -13.63
C TYR A 261 6.98 7.89 -14.72
N ASP A 262 8.12 8.47 -14.35
CA ASP A 262 9.19 8.80 -15.29
C ASP A 262 10.04 7.54 -15.54
N TRP A 263 9.61 6.72 -16.48
CA TRP A 263 10.30 5.48 -16.83
C TRP A 263 11.70 5.70 -17.42
N ASN A 264 12.00 6.88 -17.95
CA ASN A 264 13.34 7.21 -18.43
C ASN A 264 14.28 7.46 -17.26
N TYR A 265 13.85 8.25 -16.26
CA TYR A 265 14.59 8.44 -15.03
C TYR A 265 14.81 7.11 -14.32
N MET A 266 13.73 6.33 -14.13
CA MET A 266 13.80 5.00 -13.52
C MET A 266 14.76 4.08 -14.25
N LYS A 267 14.77 4.10 -15.59
CA LYS A 267 15.73 3.30 -16.36
C LYS A 267 17.18 3.74 -16.09
N SER A 268 17.44 5.04 -15.97
CA SER A 268 18.77 5.56 -15.66
C SER A 268 19.25 5.16 -14.26
N THR A 269 18.32 4.93 -13.32
CA THR A 269 18.59 4.43 -11.97
C THR A 269 18.42 2.90 -11.84
N HIS A 270 18.40 2.17 -12.97
CA HIS A 270 18.23 0.71 -13.03
C HIS A 270 16.98 0.18 -12.31
N TYR A 271 15.92 0.98 -12.34
CA TYR A 271 14.61 0.74 -11.75
C TYR A 271 14.65 0.52 -10.24
N LYS A 272 15.64 1.09 -9.55
CA LYS A 272 15.90 0.85 -8.12
C LYS A 272 14.66 0.97 -7.24
N TRP A 273 13.85 2.00 -7.46
CA TRP A 273 12.64 2.26 -6.66
C TRP A 273 11.57 1.17 -6.85
N TRP A 274 11.25 0.79 -8.09
CA TRP A 274 10.29 -0.28 -8.38
C TRP A 274 10.80 -1.65 -7.95
N LYS A 275 12.09 -1.94 -8.13
CA LYS A 275 12.71 -3.17 -7.62
C LYS A 275 12.58 -3.28 -6.10
N LYS A 276 12.87 -2.19 -5.37
CA LYS A 276 12.68 -2.13 -3.91
C LYS A 276 11.22 -2.39 -3.52
N ARG A 277 10.27 -1.85 -4.27
CA ARG A 277 8.83 -2.06 -4.04
C ARG A 277 8.40 -3.52 -4.24
N ILE A 278 8.90 -4.19 -5.28
CA ILE A 278 8.61 -5.61 -5.54
C ILE A 278 9.24 -6.49 -4.47
N HIS A 279 10.50 -6.24 -4.11
CA HIS A 279 11.20 -6.98 -3.04
C HIS A 279 10.46 -6.87 -1.70
N GLN A 280 10.02 -5.67 -1.30
CA GLN A 280 9.25 -5.53 -0.06
C GLN A 280 7.93 -6.32 -0.10
N ALA A 281 7.22 -6.32 -1.23
CA ALA A 281 5.98 -7.10 -1.32
C ALA A 281 6.25 -8.61 -1.24
N LEU A 282 7.36 -9.09 -1.81
CA LEU A 282 7.79 -10.49 -1.69
C LEU A 282 8.25 -10.86 -0.28
N ASP A 283 8.70 -9.89 0.52
CA ASP A 283 8.97 -10.10 1.95
C ASP A 283 7.67 -10.22 2.78
N LEU A 284 6.59 -9.59 2.33
CA LEU A 284 5.29 -9.56 3.03
C LEU A 284 4.37 -10.73 2.66
N PHE A 285 4.49 -11.28 1.45
CA PHE A 285 3.50 -12.19 0.87
C PHE A 285 4.17 -13.38 0.18
N ASP A 286 3.47 -14.51 0.10
CA ASP A 286 3.96 -15.69 -0.63
C ASP A 286 3.78 -15.52 -2.14
N TYR A 287 2.74 -14.79 -2.57
CA TYR A 287 2.52 -14.37 -3.95
C TYR A 287 2.15 -12.90 -3.99
N VAL A 288 2.55 -12.22 -5.07
CA VAL A 288 2.30 -10.79 -5.25
C VAL A 288 1.53 -10.57 -6.54
N LYS A 289 0.26 -10.19 -6.40
CA LYS A 289 -0.55 -9.72 -7.52
C LYS A 289 -0.18 -8.27 -7.82
N ILE A 290 0.13 -7.96 -9.06
CA ILE A 290 0.38 -6.59 -9.50
C ILE A 290 -0.84 -6.11 -10.26
N ASN A 291 -1.54 -5.14 -9.68
CA ASN A 291 -2.72 -4.51 -10.27
C ASN A 291 -2.35 -3.76 -11.56
N HIS A 292 -3.29 -3.66 -12.51
CA HIS A 292 -3.12 -2.91 -13.76
C HIS A 292 -1.77 -3.21 -14.45
N PHE A 293 -1.45 -4.49 -14.62
CA PHE A 293 -0.14 -4.92 -15.12
C PHE A 293 0.15 -4.39 -16.53
N SER A 294 -0.90 -4.09 -17.31
CA SER A 294 -0.81 -3.39 -18.59
C SER A 294 -0.06 -2.05 -18.52
N GLY A 295 -0.10 -1.37 -17.38
CA GLY A 295 0.57 -0.08 -17.19
C GLY A 295 2.09 -0.14 -17.31
N PHE A 296 2.69 -1.32 -17.15
CA PHE A 296 4.13 -1.51 -17.42
C PHE A 296 4.46 -1.62 -18.92
N TYR A 297 3.47 -1.78 -19.78
CA TYR A 297 3.64 -1.64 -21.22
C TYR A 297 3.29 -0.22 -21.68
N LYS A 298 2.09 0.26 -21.34
CA LYS A 298 1.67 1.63 -21.62
C LYS A 298 0.53 2.08 -20.71
N VAL A 299 0.52 3.36 -20.39
CA VAL A 299 -0.58 4.04 -19.67
C VAL A 299 -1.10 5.19 -20.51
N TYR A 300 -2.42 5.41 -20.48
CA TYR A 300 -3.02 6.58 -21.10
C TYR A 300 -2.93 7.78 -20.16
N GLY A 301 -2.21 8.82 -20.59
CA GLY A 301 -2.01 10.05 -19.83
C GLY A 301 -2.77 11.21 -20.43
N ILE A 302 -3.49 11.95 -19.59
CA ILE A 302 -4.28 13.12 -19.99
C ILE A 302 -3.59 14.37 -19.44
N PRO A 303 -3.28 15.39 -20.26
CA PRO A 303 -2.71 16.63 -19.75
C PRO A 303 -3.64 17.26 -18.69
N PHE A 304 -3.06 17.69 -17.58
CA PHE A 304 -3.82 18.10 -16.39
C PHE A 304 -4.85 19.20 -16.69
N LYS A 305 -4.48 20.15 -17.57
CA LYS A 305 -5.28 21.30 -17.99
C LYS A 305 -6.46 20.96 -18.91
N GLU A 306 -6.45 19.79 -19.53
CA GLU A 306 -7.51 19.39 -20.46
C GLU A 306 -8.82 19.11 -19.72
N LYS A 307 -9.94 19.55 -20.31
CA LYS A 307 -11.29 19.28 -19.77
C LYS A 307 -11.86 17.96 -20.29
N SER A 308 -11.40 17.51 -21.45
CA SER A 308 -11.83 16.28 -22.11
C SER A 308 -10.82 15.17 -21.81
N ASN A 309 -11.31 13.98 -21.45
CA ASN A 309 -10.43 12.82 -21.26
C ASN A 309 -9.96 12.20 -22.60
N LYS A 310 -10.45 12.72 -23.73
CA LYS A 310 -10.09 12.24 -25.08
C LYS A 310 -8.76 12.77 -25.59
N GLU A 311 -8.28 13.87 -25.00
CA GLU A 311 -7.06 14.58 -25.44
C GLU A 311 -5.78 14.00 -24.83
N GLY A 312 -5.82 12.75 -24.39
CA GLY A 312 -4.67 12.05 -23.84
C GLY A 312 -3.87 11.30 -24.90
N LYS A 313 -2.76 10.71 -24.47
CA LYS A 313 -1.93 9.83 -25.30
C LYS A 313 -1.33 8.72 -24.48
N PHE A 314 -0.87 7.66 -25.15
CA PHE A 314 -0.16 6.58 -24.49
C PHE A 314 1.29 6.96 -24.18
N TYR A 315 1.70 6.69 -22.95
CA TYR A 315 3.07 6.75 -22.44
C TYR A 315 3.54 5.33 -22.21
N PHE A 316 4.69 4.97 -22.76
CA PHE A 316 5.21 3.60 -22.67
C PHE A 316 5.95 3.37 -21.36
N GLY A 317 5.74 2.18 -20.78
CA GLY A 317 6.40 1.70 -19.59
C GLY A 317 7.73 0.99 -19.88
N PRO A 318 8.32 0.33 -18.87
CA PRO A 318 9.62 -0.32 -18.99
C PRO A 318 9.55 -1.64 -19.79
N GLY A 319 8.34 -2.12 -20.10
CA GLY A 319 8.13 -3.42 -20.71
C GLY A 319 8.76 -4.53 -19.88
N LEU A 320 9.44 -5.46 -20.55
CA LEU A 320 10.05 -6.63 -19.90
C LEU A 320 11.30 -6.28 -19.07
N GLU A 321 11.91 -5.12 -19.28
CA GLU A 321 13.21 -4.79 -18.72
C GLU A 321 13.21 -4.80 -17.18
N LEU A 322 12.19 -4.22 -16.56
CA LEU A 322 12.00 -4.21 -15.11
C LEU A 322 11.87 -5.64 -14.53
N PHE A 323 11.20 -6.54 -15.25
CA PHE A 323 10.82 -7.85 -14.74
C PHE A 323 11.86 -8.95 -14.97
N LYS A 324 12.98 -8.66 -15.66
CA LYS A 324 14.03 -9.67 -15.93
C LYS A 324 14.56 -10.34 -14.67
N GLU A 325 14.76 -9.58 -13.59
CA GLU A 325 15.24 -10.09 -12.29
C GLU A 325 14.16 -10.90 -11.54
N PHE A 326 12.89 -10.67 -11.85
CA PHE A 326 11.75 -11.26 -11.16
C PHE A 326 11.06 -12.37 -11.98
N LYS A 327 11.67 -12.83 -13.08
CA LYS A 327 11.06 -13.77 -14.02
C LYS A 327 10.45 -15.01 -13.36
N ASP A 328 11.15 -15.54 -12.35
CA ASP A 328 10.72 -16.73 -11.61
C ASP A 328 10.13 -16.40 -10.22
N ALA A 329 9.91 -15.11 -9.93
CA ALA A 329 9.26 -14.67 -8.70
C ALA A 329 7.77 -15.04 -8.71
N PRO A 330 7.14 -15.25 -7.53
CA PRO A 330 5.72 -15.62 -7.40
C PRO A 330 4.79 -14.42 -7.67
N ILE A 331 4.86 -13.85 -8.87
CA ILE A 331 4.08 -12.68 -9.30
C ILE A 331 2.87 -13.13 -10.12
N LEU A 332 1.72 -12.52 -9.84
CA LEU A 332 0.50 -12.64 -10.62
C LEU A 332 0.27 -11.33 -11.39
N ALA A 333 0.09 -11.42 -12.69
CA ALA A 333 -0.17 -10.25 -13.53
C ALA A 333 -1.69 -10.04 -13.66
N SER A 334 -2.21 -8.96 -13.07
CA SER A 334 -3.62 -8.59 -13.27
C SER A 334 -3.80 -7.94 -14.64
N ASP A 335 -4.32 -8.71 -15.58
CA ASP A 335 -4.61 -8.35 -16.98
C ASP A 335 -6.11 -8.12 -17.27
N LEU A 336 -6.92 -7.94 -16.22
CA LEU A 336 -8.33 -7.60 -16.36
C LEU A 336 -8.49 -6.30 -17.17
N GLY A 337 -9.35 -6.34 -18.20
CA GLY A 337 -9.61 -5.20 -19.07
C GLY A 337 -8.53 -4.94 -20.14
N VAL A 338 -7.59 -5.88 -20.35
CA VAL A 338 -6.65 -5.81 -21.48
C VAL A 338 -7.32 -6.29 -22.77
N TYR A 339 -7.47 -5.39 -23.73
CA TYR A 339 -8.03 -5.67 -25.07
C TYR A 339 -7.04 -5.38 -26.20
N ASP A 340 -5.82 -4.96 -25.86
CA ASP A 340 -4.77 -4.57 -26.79
C ASP A 340 -3.81 -5.73 -27.05
N LYS A 341 -3.64 -6.11 -28.31
CA LYS A 341 -2.82 -7.26 -28.71
C LYS A 341 -1.34 -7.13 -28.30
N ASP A 342 -0.79 -5.92 -28.28
CA ASP A 342 0.59 -5.70 -27.90
C ASP A 342 0.77 -5.82 -26.38
N VAL A 343 -0.22 -5.32 -25.62
CA VAL A 343 -0.27 -5.52 -24.16
C VAL A 343 -0.44 -7.00 -23.82
N GLU A 344 -1.32 -7.73 -24.49
CA GLU A 344 -1.46 -9.18 -24.31
C GLU A 344 -0.14 -9.90 -24.59
N LYS A 345 0.55 -9.55 -25.67
CA LYS A 345 1.84 -10.14 -26.01
C LYS A 345 2.89 -9.83 -24.95
N PHE A 346 2.91 -8.61 -24.42
CA PHE A 346 3.77 -8.22 -23.31
C PHE A 346 3.50 -9.07 -22.06
N VAL A 347 2.25 -9.18 -21.62
CA VAL A 347 1.85 -9.99 -20.46
C VAL A 347 2.25 -11.45 -20.66
N LYS A 348 1.92 -12.04 -21.82
CA LYS A 348 2.32 -13.42 -22.15
C LYS A 348 3.84 -13.62 -22.14
N SER A 349 4.60 -12.61 -22.56
CA SER A 349 6.07 -12.68 -22.62
C SER A 349 6.74 -12.60 -21.24
N THR A 350 6.05 -12.16 -20.19
CA THR A 350 6.59 -12.20 -18.82
C THR A 350 6.63 -13.62 -18.26
N GLY A 351 5.71 -14.48 -18.70
CA GLY A 351 5.53 -15.83 -18.16
C GLY A 351 4.75 -15.88 -16.84
N TYR A 352 4.29 -14.73 -16.31
CA TYR A 352 3.50 -14.70 -15.08
C TYR A 352 2.11 -15.28 -15.28
N THR A 353 1.57 -15.84 -14.20
CA THR A 353 0.17 -16.31 -14.17
C THR A 353 -0.77 -15.11 -14.24
N THR A 354 -1.81 -15.21 -15.07
CA THR A 354 -2.81 -14.15 -15.25
C THR A 354 -4.16 -14.52 -14.65
N LEU A 355 -5.09 -13.57 -14.63
CA LEU A 355 -6.38 -13.73 -13.96
C LEU A 355 -7.49 -13.98 -14.98
N LYS A 356 -8.48 -14.76 -14.56
CA LYS A 356 -9.74 -14.89 -15.29
C LYS A 356 -10.88 -14.76 -14.29
N THR A 357 -11.86 -13.96 -14.63
CA THR A 357 -13.03 -13.73 -13.79
C THR A 357 -14.25 -14.38 -14.42
N THR A 358 -15.02 -15.09 -13.61
CA THR A 358 -16.36 -15.56 -13.97
C THR A 358 -17.32 -14.99 -12.95
N LEU A 359 -18.30 -14.22 -13.42
CA LEU A 359 -19.38 -13.73 -12.57
C LEU A 359 -20.46 -14.81 -12.54
N LEU A 360 -20.83 -15.24 -11.34
CA LEU A 360 -22.01 -16.09 -11.16
C LEU A 360 -23.24 -15.20 -11.30
N SER A 361 -23.98 -15.39 -12.40
CA SER A 361 -25.23 -14.69 -12.72
C SER A 361 -26.41 -15.23 -11.93
#